data_AF-A0A529R503-F1
#
_entry.id   AF-A0A529R503-F1
#
_cell.length_a   1.000
_cell.length_b   1.000
_cell.length_c   1.000
_cell.angle_alpha   90.00
_cell.angle_beta   90.00
_cell.angle_gamma   90.00
#
_symmetry.space_group_name_H-M   'P 1'
#
loop_
_entity.id
_entity.type
_entity.pdbx_description
1 polymer ?
#
loop_
_entity_poly.entity_id
_entity_poly.type
_entity_poly.pdbx_seq_one_letter_code
_entity_poly.pdbx_strand_id
1 'polypeptide(L)'
;VKLSRAADTVVIGNPAIADASVQDASTIVLTGKGFGVTNLVVLDSDGSPIIDEQVTVVRQAASSVRIYRRAEVQTMSCTPYCESAYKTDAEKASETEMSAAH
;
A
#
# COMPACT_ATOMS: atom_id res chain seq x y z
N VAL A 1 11.26 -0.98 -6.73
CA VAL A 1 11.39 -2.26 -7.45
C VAL A 1 12.41 -2.08 -8.55
N LYS A 2 13.46 -2.91 -8.59
CA LYS A 2 14.44 -2.92 -9.69
C LYS A 2 14.03 -3.96 -10.72
N LEU A 3 14.11 -3.59 -11.99
CA LEU A 3 13.72 -4.42 -13.12
C LEU A 3 14.95 -5.08 -13.74
N SER A 4 14.74 -6.25 -14.36
CA SER A 4 15.78 -6.97 -15.10
C SER A 4 16.04 -6.38 -16.49
N ARG A 5 15.09 -5.61 -17.03
CA ARG A 5 15.16 -4.93 -18.34
C ARG A 5 14.34 -3.62 -18.30
N ALA A 6 14.47 -2.81 -19.36
CA ALA A 6 13.76 -1.54 -19.45
C ALA A 6 12.24 -1.73 -19.51
N ALA A 7 11.50 -1.03 -18.64
CA ALA A 7 10.05 -0.94 -18.70
C ALA A 7 9.60 0.03 -19.80
N ASP A 8 8.60 -0.39 -20.54
CA ASP A 8 7.86 0.44 -21.48
C ASP A 8 6.46 0.76 -20.93
N THR A 9 5.77 -0.25 -20.40
CA THR A 9 4.42 -0.12 -19.88
C THR A 9 4.33 -0.63 -18.44
N VAL A 10 3.67 0.15 -17.57
CA VAL A 10 3.40 -0.22 -16.16
C VAL A 10 1.91 -0.16 -15.91
N VAL A 11 1.34 -1.24 -15.39
CA VAL A 11 -0.09 -1.37 -15.09
C VAL A 11 -0.28 -1.80 -13.65
N ILE A 12 -1.14 -1.07 -12.94
CA ILE A 12 -1.67 -1.46 -11.64
C ILE A 12 -3.13 -1.84 -11.83
N GLY A 13 -3.53 -3.03 -11.36
CA GLY A 13 -4.91 -3.49 -11.51
C GLY A 13 -5.93 -2.58 -10.81
N ASN A 14 -5.65 -2.16 -9.58
CA ASN A 14 -6.51 -1.26 -8.80
C ASN A 14 -5.70 -0.08 -8.20
N PRO A 15 -5.79 1.12 -8.79
CA PRO A 15 -5.05 2.31 -8.34
C PRO A 15 -5.52 2.88 -6.98
N ALA A 16 -6.63 2.36 -6.43
CA ALA A 16 -7.05 2.67 -5.07
C ALA A 16 -6.23 1.89 -4.03
N ILE A 17 -5.68 0.73 -4.38
CA ILE A 17 -4.90 -0.14 -3.50
C ILE A 17 -3.41 0.20 -3.56
N ALA A 18 -2.85 0.35 -4.75
CA ALA A 18 -1.44 0.70 -4.94
C ALA A 18 -1.28 1.68 -6.10
N ASP A 19 -0.11 2.32 -6.17
CA ASP A 19 0.28 3.19 -7.28
C ASP A 19 1.74 2.95 -7.63
N ALA A 20 2.11 3.14 -8.90
CA ALA A 20 3.47 2.95 -9.38
C ALA A 20 3.93 4.15 -10.21
N SER A 21 5.11 4.67 -9.90
CA SER A 21 5.76 5.71 -10.68
C SER A 21 7.11 5.21 -11.21
N VAL A 22 7.41 5.58 -12.45
CA VAL A 22 8.67 5.19 -13.11
C VAL A 22 9.73 6.24 -12.74
N GLN A 23 10.79 5.81 -12.07
CA GLN A 23 11.92 6.67 -11.72
C GLN A 23 12.93 6.72 -12.87
N ASP A 24 13.23 5.57 -13.45
CA ASP A 24 14.04 5.41 -14.65
C ASP A 24 13.62 4.14 -15.39
N ALA A 25 14.22 3.86 -16.55
CA ALA A 25 13.87 2.72 -17.39
C ALA A 25 13.89 1.37 -16.64
N SER A 26 14.70 1.22 -15.59
CA SER A 26 14.86 -0.03 -14.83
C SER A 26 14.38 0.06 -13.38
N THR A 27 13.80 1.19 -12.96
CA THR A 27 13.44 1.42 -11.56
C THR A 27 12.03 1.97 -11.45
N ILE A 28 11.18 1.26 -10.72
CA ILE A 28 9.80 1.67 -10.39
C ILE A 28 9.68 1.90 -8.89
N VAL A 29 9.03 2.98 -8.49
CA VAL A 29 8.62 3.24 -7.12
C VAL A 29 7.18 2.78 -6.97
N LEU A 30 6.96 1.77 -6.12
CA LEU A 30 5.64 1.24 -5.80
C LEU A 30 5.20 1.78 -4.44
N THR A 31 4.02 2.38 -4.39
CA THR A 31 3.44 2.99 -3.20
C THR A 31 2.12 2.32 -2.86
N GLY A 32 2.01 1.76 -1.65
CA GLY A 32 0.74 1.27 -1.13
C GLY A 32 -0.17 2.44 -0.72
N LYS A 33 -1.44 2.38 -1.08
CA LYS A 33 -2.45 3.41 -0.79
C LYS A 33 -3.57 2.86 0.08
N GLY A 34 -4.30 1.89 -0.44
CA GLY A 34 -5.46 1.25 0.18
C GLY A 34 -5.16 -0.16 0.63
N PHE A 35 -5.94 -0.68 1.57
CA PHE A 35 -5.80 -2.07 2.01
C PHE A 35 -6.42 -3.04 1.01
N GLY A 36 -5.77 -4.18 0.79
CA GLY A 36 -6.26 -5.23 -0.08
C GLY A 36 -5.17 -5.85 -0.94
N VAL A 37 -5.62 -6.56 -1.98
CA VAL A 37 -4.75 -7.21 -2.97
C VAL A 37 -5.01 -6.61 -4.34
N THR A 38 -3.94 -6.27 -5.04
CA THR A 38 -3.96 -5.87 -6.45
C THR A 38 -2.83 -6.57 -7.20
N ASN A 39 -2.62 -6.28 -8.47
CA ASN A 39 -1.54 -6.82 -9.28
C ASN A 39 -0.74 -5.68 -9.91
N LEU A 40 0.57 -5.92 -10.05
CA LEU A 40 1.52 -5.09 -10.78
C LEU A 40 1.98 -5.87 -12.01
N VAL A 41 1.72 -5.31 -13.19
CA VAL A 41 2.21 -5.83 -14.46
C VAL A 41 3.14 -4.81 -15.08
N VAL A 42 4.35 -5.24 -15.44
CA VAL A 42 5.35 -4.41 -16.12
C VAL A 42 5.74 -5.11 -17.40
N LEU A 43 5.66 -4.43 -18.54
CA LEU A 43 6.00 -4.95 -19.86
C LEU A 43 7.22 -4.22 -20.43
N ASP A 44 7.98 -4.91 -21.27
CA ASP A 44 9.00 -4.29 -22.13
C ASP A 44 8.39 -3.76 -23.44
N SER A 45 9.24 -3.19 -24.30
CA SER A 45 8.85 -2.65 -25.60
C SER A 45 8.25 -3.67 -26.57
N ASP A 46 8.53 -4.96 -26.37
CA ASP A 46 8.00 -6.05 -27.19
C ASP A 46 6.67 -6.58 -26.63
N GLY A 47 6.16 -5.98 -25.54
CA GLY A 47 4.95 -6.40 -24.85
C GLY A 47 5.14 -7.64 -23.97
N SER A 48 6.38 -8.09 -23.74
CA SER A 48 6.67 -9.26 -22.92
C SER A 48 6.69 -8.88 -21.42
N PRO A 49 6.04 -9.65 -20.54
CA PRO A 49 5.99 -9.32 -19.12
C PRO A 49 7.38 -9.41 -18.46
N ILE A 50 7.83 -8.33 -17.84
CA ILE A 50 8.98 -8.22 -16.94
C ILE A 50 8.58 -8.63 -15.52
N ILE A 51 7.43 -8.13 -15.05
CA ILE A 51 6.84 -8.45 -13.76
C ILE A 51 5.35 -8.73 -13.99
N ASP A 52 4.86 -9.77 -13.34
CA ASP A 52 3.44 -10.08 -13.19
C ASP A 52 3.24 -10.69 -11.80
N GLU A 53 2.99 -9.83 -10.81
CA GLU A 53 2.93 -10.23 -9.40
C GLU A 53 1.73 -9.61 -8.67
N GLN A 54 1.25 -10.32 -7.65
CA GLN A 54 0.25 -9.79 -6.72
C GLN A 54 0.91 -8.88 -5.67
N VAL A 55 0.32 -7.72 -5.45
CA VAL A 55 0.70 -6.74 -4.45
C VAL A 55 -0.35 -6.76 -3.34
N THR A 56 0.08 -7.13 -2.14
CA THR A 56 -0.77 -7.08 -0.94
C THR A 56 -0.38 -5.87 -0.10
N VAL A 57 -1.33 -4.97 0.15
CA VAL A 57 -1.13 -3.80 1.01
C VAL A 57 -1.84 -4.03 2.33
N VAL A 58 -1.05 -4.02 3.40
CA VAL A 58 -1.51 -4.26 4.78
C VAL A 58 -1.21 -3.06 5.66
N ARG A 59 -1.85 -3.03 6.83
CA ARG A 59 -1.57 -2.00 7.84
C ARG A 59 -0.14 -2.15 8.36
N GLN A 60 0.55 -1.03 8.46
CA GLN A 60 1.84 -0.94 9.13
C GLN A 60 1.71 -1.27 10.63
N ALA A 61 2.35 -2.35 11.05
CA ALA A 61 2.34 -2.81 12.44
C ALA A 61 3.66 -2.49 13.18
N ALA A 62 4.70 -2.07 12.46
CA ALA A 62 5.99 -1.76 13.05
C ALA A 62 5.90 -0.50 13.93
N SER A 63 6.46 -0.59 15.14
CA SER A 63 6.46 0.48 16.13
C SER A 63 5.08 1.09 16.40
N SER A 64 4.01 0.32 16.24
CA SER A 64 2.64 0.78 16.49
C SER A 64 1.95 -0.04 17.56
N VAL A 65 1.10 0.63 18.34
CA VAL A 65 0.26 0.00 19.38
C VAL A 65 -1.20 0.29 19.04
N ARG A 66 -2.05 -0.74 19.09
CA ARG A 66 -3.50 -0.60 18.92
C ARG A 66 -4.19 -0.79 20.26
N ILE A 67 -4.91 0.23 20.68
CA ILE A 67 -5.69 0.24 21.92
C ILE A 67 -7.16 0.06 21.54
N TYR A 68 -7.78 -0.99 22.07
CA TYR A 68 -9.20 -1.28 21.89
C TYR A 68 -9.98 -0.85 23.14
N ARG A 69 -10.93 0.07 22.97
CA ARG A 69 -11.81 0.57 24.03
C ARG A 69 -13.26 0.41 23.57
N ARG A 70 -13.90 -0.71 23.92
CA ARG A 70 -15.21 -1.10 23.40
C ARG A 70 -15.17 -1.10 21.85
N ALA A 71 -15.98 -0.26 21.19
CA ALA A 71 -16.01 -0.13 19.73
C ALA A 71 -14.94 0.83 19.18
N GLU A 72 -14.22 1.57 20.03
CA GLU A 72 -13.20 2.51 19.58
C GLU A 72 -11.83 1.84 19.45
N VAL A 73 -11.19 2.00 18.30
CA VAL A 73 -9.81 1.56 18.06
C VAL A 73 -8.92 2.79 17.89
N GLN A 74 -7.91 2.90 18.75
CA GLN A 74 -6.89 3.95 18.66
C GLN A 74 -5.55 3.34 18.27
N THR A 75 -4.95 3.85 17.18
CA THR A 75 -3.61 3.45 16.73
C THR A 75 -2.61 4.51 17.18
N MET A 76 -1.56 4.07 17.86
CA MET A 76 -0.46 4.89 18.38
C MET A 76 0.83 4.53 17.64
N SER A 77 1.70 5.51 17.41
CA SER A 77 3.06 5.32 16.89
C SER A 77 4.05 5.55 18.02
N CYS A 78 4.94 4.59 18.27
CA CYS A 78 5.74 4.50 19.49
C CYS A 78 7.24 4.39 19.20
N THR A 79 7.96 5.51 19.32
CA THR A 79 9.44 5.54 19.29
C THR A 79 9.98 6.81 19.99
N PRO A 80 10.54 6.78 21.23
CA PRO A 80 10.41 5.77 22.28
C PRO A 80 9.13 5.91 23.13
N TYR A 81 8.44 7.05 23.01
CA TYR A 81 7.13 7.31 23.62
C TYR A 81 6.04 7.18 22.55
N CYS A 82 4.80 6.90 22.99
CA CYS A 82 3.67 6.70 22.10
C CYS A 82 2.89 8.01 21.89
N GLU A 83 2.74 8.39 20.63
CA GLU A 83 1.89 9.50 20.19
C GLU A 83 0.78 8.98 19.26
N SER A 84 -0.24 9.81 19.00
CA SER A 84 -1.29 9.43 18.04
C SER A 84 -0.67 9.17 16.67
N ALA A 85 -0.97 8.01 16.09
CA ALA A 85 -0.43 7.68 14.77
C ALA A 85 -1.07 8.60 13.73
N TYR A 86 -0.25 9.08 12.78
CA TYR A 86 -0.78 9.61 11.53
C TYR A 86 -1.54 8.49 10.83
N LYS A 87 -2.82 8.73 10.54
CA LYS A 87 -3.68 7.79 9.82
C LYS A 87 -3.72 8.17 8.36
N THR A 88 -3.39 7.24 7.48
CA THR A 88 -3.65 7.40 6.05
C THR A 88 -5.16 7.46 5.78
N ASP A 89 -5.56 7.93 4.61
CA ASP A 89 -6.98 7.98 4.25
C ASP A 89 -7.60 6.58 4.20
N ALA A 90 -6.83 5.56 3.81
CA ALA A 90 -7.25 4.16 3.88
C ALA A 90 -7.50 3.69 5.32
N GLU A 91 -6.69 4.14 6.28
CA GLU A 91 -6.88 3.82 7.69
C GLU A 91 -8.15 4.48 8.25
N LYS A 92 -8.39 5.75 7.93
CA LYS A 92 -9.60 6.47 8.34
C LYS A 92 -10.86 5.86 7.73
N ALA A 93 -10.83 5.53 6.44
CA ALA A 93 -11.95 4.89 5.75
C ALA A 93 -12.27 3.52 6.38
N SER A 94 -11.26 2.67 6.57
CA SER A 94 -11.41 1.35 7.19
C SER A 94 -11.99 1.43 8.62
N GLU A 95 -11.53 2.38 9.44
CA GLU A 95 -12.06 2.58 10.79
C GLU A 95 -13.51 3.10 10.78
N THR A 96 -13.84 3.99 9.84
CA THR A 96 -15.20 4.54 9.70
C THR A 96 -16.18 3.46 9.28
N GLU A 97 -15.82 2.63 8.30
CA GLU A 97 -16.63 1.49 7.86
C GLU A 97 -16.84 0.47 8.99
N MET A 98 -15.78 0.14 9.74
CA MET A 98 -15.89 -0.76 10.89
C MET A 98 -16.80 -0.21 12.00
N SER A 99 -16.74 1.10 12.25
CA SER A 99 -17.54 1.77 13.27
C SER A 99 -19.01 1.90 12.87
N ALA A 100 -19.28 2.10 11.57
CA ALA A 100 -20.64 2.15 11.02
C ALA A 100 -21.33 0.77 10.98
N ALA A 101 -20.56 -0.31 11.06
CA ALA A 101 -21.07 -1.67 11.11
C ALA A 101 -21.55 -2.10 12.52
N HIS A 102 -21.49 -1.21 13.52
CA HIS A 102 -21.95 -1.43 14.90
C HIS A 102 -23.11 -0.51 15.29
#